data_AF-A0A3D2W0C2-F1
#
_entry.id   AF-A0A3D2W0C2-F1
#
_cell.length_a   1.000
_cell.length_b   1.000
_cell.length_c   1.000
_cell.angle_alpha   90.00
_cell.angle_beta   90.00
_cell.angle_gamma   90.00
#
_symmetry.space_group_name_H-M   'P 1'
#
loop_
_entity.id
_entity.type
_entity.pdbx_description
1 polymer ?
#
loop_
_entity_poly.entity_id
_entity_poly.type
_entity_poly.pdbx_seq_one_letter_code
_entity_poly.pdbx_strand_id
1 'polypeptide(L)' 'MLTFEDIEAIIGKQLPKSAVVHRAFWANDNEGHHSHARSWMGAGYRVAYVDREEKVVRFERTR' A
#
# COMPACT_ATOMS: atom_id res chain seq x y z
N MET A 1 9.71 6.31 3.08
CA MET A 1 8.35 6.38 3.66
C MET A 1 7.56 7.23 2.71
N LEU A 2 6.31 6.86 2.39
CA LEU A 2 5.43 7.60 1.49
C LEU A 2 4.18 7.98 2.26
N THR A 3 3.74 9.22 2.14
CA THR A 3 2.40 9.61 2.60
C THR A 3 1.34 9.05 1.63
N PHE A 4 0.09 9.01 2.06
CA PHE A 4 -1.01 8.64 1.18
C PHE A 4 -1.11 9.61 -0.01
N GLU A 5 -0.87 10.90 0.22
CA GLU A 5 -0.86 11.93 -0.83
C GLU A 5 0.28 11.70 -1.85
N ASP A 6 1.47 11.31 -1.40
CA ASP A 6 2.58 10.93 -2.30
C ASP A 6 2.17 9.76 -3.19
N ILE A 7 1.51 8.75 -2.61
CA ILE A 7 1.05 7.58 -3.37
C ILE A 7 0.00 7.99 -4.40
N GLU A 8 -0.96 8.85 -4.02
CA GLU A 8 -1.98 9.38 -4.93
C GLU A 8 -1.37 10.18 -6.09
N ALA A 9 -0.36 10.99 -5.81
CA ALA A 9 0.38 11.73 -6.82
C ALA A 9 1.15 10.81 -7.78
N ILE A 10 1.78 9.75 -7.26
CA ILE A 10 2.51 8.75 -8.06
C ILE A 10 1.56 7.98 -9.00
N ILE A 11 0.39 7.56 -8.49
CA ILE A 11 -0.57 6.78 -9.29
C ILE A 11 -1.54 7.66 -10.11
N GLY A 12 -1.51 8.99 -9.88
CA GLY A 12 -2.40 9.97 -10.50
C GLY A 12 -3.88 9.79 -10.16
N LYS A 13 -4.20 9.16 -9.03
CA LYS A 13 -5.56 8.82 -8.60
C LYS A 13 -5.66 8.85 -7.08
N GLN A 14 -6.83 9.19 -6.56
CA GLN A 14 -7.11 9.10 -5.13
C GLN A 14 -7.14 7.64 -4.66
N LEU A 15 -6.61 7.42 -3.46
CA LEU A 15 -6.67 6.15 -2.79
C LEU A 15 -8.13 5.86 -2.39
N PRO A 16 -8.59 4.60 -2.53
CA PRO A 16 -9.93 4.24 -2.11
C PRO A 16 -10.06 4.42 -0.59
N LYS A 17 -11.27 4.71 -0.12
CA LYS A 17 -11.57 4.84 1.32
C LYS A 17 -11.09 3.64 2.13
N SER A 18 -11.07 2.45 1.54
CA SER A 18 -10.56 1.24 2.18
C SER A 18 -9.06 1.29 2.51
N ALA A 19 -8.24 1.96 1.69
CA ALA A 19 -6.82 2.17 1.97
C ALA A 19 -6.59 3.02 3.22
N VAL A 20 -7.52 3.94 3.49
CA VAL A 20 -7.48 4.83 4.66
C VAL A 20 -8.04 4.13 5.89
N VAL A 21 -9.18 3.45 5.75
CA VAL A 21 -9.91 2.90 6.89
C VAL A 21 -9.36 1.56 7.34
N HIS A 22 -8.92 0.70 6.41
CA HIS A 22 -8.60 -0.70 6.71
C HIS A 22 -7.10 -0.97 6.56
N ARG A 23 -6.43 -1.28 7.66
CA ARG A 23 -5.02 -1.73 7.65
C ARG A 23 -4.81 -2.95 6.73
N ALA A 24 -5.81 -3.82 6.61
CA ALA A 24 -5.79 -4.99 5.73
C ALA A 24 -5.61 -4.64 4.24
N PHE A 25 -5.96 -3.42 3.82
CA PHE A 25 -5.67 -2.96 2.45
C PHE A 25 -4.17 -2.98 2.13
N TRP A 26 -3.32 -2.73 3.13
CA TRP A 26 -1.86 -2.72 3.01
C TRP A 26 -1.22 -4.06 3.40
N ALA A 27 -2.02 -5.13 3.53
CA ALA A 27 -1.48 -6.46 3.79
C ALA A 27 -0.71 -6.99 2.57
N ASN A 28 0.34 -7.76 2.83
CA ASN A 28 1.12 -8.45 1.79
C ASN A 28 0.47 -9.80 1.43
N ASP A 29 -0.85 -9.81 1.26
CA ASP A 29 -1.59 -11.02 0.96
C ASP A 29 -1.72 -11.20 -0.57
N ASN A 30 -1.48 -12.42 -1.04
CA ASN A 30 -1.58 -12.80 -2.45
C ASN A 30 -2.78 -13.74 -2.71
N GLU A 31 -3.52 -14.11 -1.67
CA GLU A 31 -4.68 -15.00 -1.79
C GLU A 31 -5.86 -14.29 -2.48
N GLY A 32 -6.07 -14.68 -3.74
CA GLY A 32 -7.36 -14.59 -4.44
C GLY A 32 -7.82 -13.21 -4.90
N HIS A 33 -8.07 -12.27 -3.98
CA HIS A 33 -9.02 -11.16 -4.22
C HIS A 33 -8.44 -9.74 -4.07
N HIS A 34 -7.23 -9.58 -3.54
CA HIS A 34 -6.61 -8.28 -3.32
C HIS A 34 -5.63 -7.90 -4.45
N SER A 35 -6.19 -7.43 -5.58
CA SER A 35 -5.42 -7.05 -6.79
C SER A 35 -4.36 -5.97 -6.55
N HIS A 36 -4.52 -5.15 -5.51
CA HIS A 36 -3.62 -4.07 -5.13
C HIS A 36 -2.29 -4.58 -4.56
N ALA A 37 -2.32 -5.61 -3.71
CA ALA A 37 -1.09 -6.12 -3.09
C ALA A 37 -0.11 -6.73 -4.11
N ARG A 38 -0.67 -7.31 -5.18
CA ARG A 38 0.11 -7.82 -6.31
C ARG A 38 0.93 -6.74 -7.02
N SER A 39 0.51 -5.47 -6.99
CA SER A 39 1.23 -4.40 -7.68
C SER A 39 2.61 -4.14 -7.07
N TRP A 40 2.70 -3.96 -5.75
CA TRP A 40 4.00 -3.77 -5.10
C TRP A 40 4.77 -5.08 -4.96
N MET A 41 4.11 -6.20 -4.64
CA MET A 41 4.76 -7.50 -4.57
C MET A 41 5.35 -7.94 -5.91
N GLY A 42 4.64 -7.73 -7.01
CA GLY A 42 5.15 -7.98 -8.37
C GLY A 42 6.30 -7.06 -8.76
N ALA A 43 6.37 -5.85 -8.20
CA ALA A 43 7.51 -4.95 -8.34
C ALA A 43 8.68 -5.28 -7.41
N GLY A 44 8.60 -6.37 -6.62
CA GLY A 44 9.63 -6.78 -5.67
C GLY A 44 9.64 -5.94 -4.40
N TYR A 45 8.49 -5.45 -3.97
CA TYR A 45 8.31 -4.70 -2.72
C TYR A 45 7.26 -5.35 -1.81
N ARG A 46 7.36 -5.10 -0.51
CA ARG A 46 6.34 -5.44 0.48
C ARG A 46 6.09 -4.25 1.40
N VAL A 47 4.89 -4.13 1.95
CA VAL A 47 4.61 -3.18 3.02
C VAL A 47 5.28 -3.67 4.30
N ALA A 48 6.20 -2.87 4.84
CA ALA A 48 6.91 -3.16 6.08
C ALA A 48 6.31 -2.42 7.28
N TYR A 49 5.66 -1.29 7.04
CA TYR A 49 5.00 -0.49 8.07
C TYR A 49 3.88 0.34 7.44
N VAL A 50 2.81 0.54 8.20
CA VAL A 50 1.71 1.43 7.86
C VAL A 50 1.21 2.11 9.13
N ASP A 51 1.05 3.42 9.07
CA ASP A 51 0.36 4.23 10.05
C ASP A 51 -0.86 4.88 9.38
N ARG A 52 -2.04 4.70 9.97
CA ARG A 52 -3.28 5.27 9.43
C ARG A 52 -3.59 6.65 10.02
N GLU A 53 -3.07 6.94 11.21
CA GLU A 53 -3.26 8.24 11.85
C GLU A 53 -2.39 9.27 11.14
N GLU A 54 -1.11 8.92 10.95
CA GLU A 54 -0.14 9.73 10.21
C GLU A 54 -0.24 9.57 8.68
N LYS A 55 -1.09 8.64 8.21
CA LYS A 55 -1.32 8.36 6.77
C LYS A 55 -0.03 8.09 5.99
N VAL A 56 0.83 7.23 6.52
CA VAL A 56 2.12 6.88 5.93
C VAL A 56 2.29 5.39 5.75
N VAL A 57 2.99 5.00 4.68
CA VAL A 57 3.36 3.61 4.37
C VAL A 57 4.85 3.52 4.08
N ARG A 58 5.47 2.44 4.55
CA ARG A 58 6.85 2.11 4.20
C ARG A 58 6.87 0.80 3.43
N PHE A 59 7.36 0.89 2.19
CA PHE A 59 7.67 -0.27 1.37
C PHE A 59 9.13 -0.67 1.55
N GLU A 60 9.40 -1.97 1.57
CA GLU A 60 10.74 -2.57 1.57
C GLU A 60 10.90 -3.47 0.36
N ARG A 61 12.08 -3.49 -0.24
CA ARG A 61 12.38 -4.40 -1.36
C ARG A 61 12.48 -5.83 -0.85
N THR A 62 11.73 -6.76 -1.43
CA THR A 62 11.93 -8.19 -1.24
C THR A 62 13.15 -8.61 -2.05
N ARG A 63 14.13 -9.24 -1.37
CA ARG A 63 15.35 -9.75 -2.00
C ARG A 63 15.07 -11.01 -2.79
#